data_AF-A0A4Y1QL80-F1
#
_entry.id   AF-A0A4Y1QL80-F1
#
_cell.length_a   1.000
_cell.length_b   1.000
_cell.length_c   1.000
_cell.angle_alpha   90.00
_cell.angle_beta   90.00
_cell.angle_gamma   90.00
#
_symmetry.space_group_name_H-M   'P 1'
#
loop_
_entity.id
_entity.type
_entity.pdbx_description
1 polymer ?
#
loop_
_entity_poly.entity_id
_entity_poly.type
_entity_poly.pdbx_seq_one_letter_code
_entity_poly.pdbx_strand_id
1 'polypeptide(L)'
;MCFGDSKKLNLSLFSDMADEVKLHGVWNSPFSCRVIWVLKLKGIPYDYIEEDLQNKSPELLKYNPVHKKIPVLVHGVRPICESMIIVEYIEETWPQKYPLLPTDPYERAMARFWVKYFEEKTIAIWMVFRTTGEEQEKFKKETLEMLRTIEEHTSTLGKKKFFGGDKIGIVDIAFGWISQWFEVVEDVVGVKLFEAHAFPCLHAWTQNFKQVPLIKQNLPDRDKMLVLFKRARANFMAEVKLHGFWSSPFSCRVIWALKLKGIPYDYIEEDLHKKSPELLKYNPFTRKSRCSFMVGGQSGPAIWMVSQTTGDEQVKFKKESLEVLRTIDNHAGTLGKNKFFGGDNIGILDIALGYIAHWTEVIEDVAGVKLFEAHAFPYLHAWTQNFKEVPAIKENLPDRDKMLVHFKGVSDMAEVIKLHGAWPSPFSCRVIWALKLKGIPYENIEEDLPYRKSPELLKYNPVHKKIPVLVHGEKPICESMIIIEYIEETWPETPLLPADPYDRAIARFWVKFADDKGPSIWMVFRTTGEEQEKFKKESLEMLKTIEEHAGTLGKKKFFGGDNIGIVDIAFGGIAHWFGVIEDVVGVKLFEAQVFPACKHGLRTSNKCLQSKITFL
;
A
#
# COMPACT_ATOMS: atom_id res chain seq x y z
N MET A 1 -26.73 7.23 -58.91
CA MET A 1 -27.63 6.90 -57.77
C MET A 1 -26.73 6.27 -56.71
N CYS A 2 -26.42 6.84 -55.55
CA CYS A 2 -27.14 7.79 -54.70
C CYS A 2 -26.13 8.74 -54.02
N PHE A 3 -26.29 10.05 -54.22
CA PHE A 3 -25.77 11.04 -53.29
C PHE A 3 -26.94 11.42 -52.39
N GLY A 4 -26.93 10.94 -51.15
CA GLY A 4 -27.92 11.24 -50.14
C GLY A 4 -27.24 11.72 -48.87
N ASP A 5 -27.46 12.99 -48.56
CA ASP A 5 -27.45 13.61 -47.23
C ASP A 5 -26.31 13.25 -46.27
N SER A 6 -25.31 14.13 -46.20
CA SER A 6 -24.64 14.35 -44.92
C SER A 6 -24.21 15.81 -44.73
N LYS A 7 -24.63 16.35 -43.58
CA LYS A 7 -24.03 17.47 -42.85
C LYS A 7 -24.25 18.89 -43.40
N LYS A 8 -25.50 19.37 -43.28
CA LYS A 8 -25.67 20.61 -42.51
C LYS A 8 -25.40 20.26 -41.03
N LEU A 9 -24.12 20.21 -40.66
CA LEU A 9 -23.74 20.27 -39.24
C LEU A 9 -24.33 21.59 -38.72
N ASN A 10 -25.26 21.48 -37.78
CA ASN A 10 -25.93 22.61 -37.13
C ASN A 10 -24.89 23.61 -36.62
N LEU A 11 -24.63 24.69 -37.37
CA LEU A 11 -23.83 25.82 -36.91
C LEU A 11 -24.42 26.44 -35.64
N SER A 12 -25.73 26.29 -35.40
CA SER A 12 -26.37 26.70 -34.16
C SER A 12 -25.85 25.91 -32.96
N LEU A 13 -25.69 24.58 -33.05
CA LEU A 13 -25.16 23.76 -31.95
C LEU A 13 -23.71 24.09 -31.60
N PHE A 14 -22.88 24.46 -32.58
CA PHE A 14 -21.50 24.92 -32.31
C PHE A 14 -21.43 26.35 -31.77
N SER A 15 -22.38 27.20 -32.17
CA SER A 15 -22.58 28.53 -31.59
C SER A 15 -23.04 28.44 -30.14
N ASP A 16 -23.98 27.54 -29.84
CA ASP A 16 -24.55 27.34 -28.50
C ASP A 16 -23.52 26.75 -27.51
N MET A 17 -22.59 25.90 -27.98
CA MET A 17 -21.47 25.39 -27.17
C MET A 17 -20.35 26.41 -26.94
N ALA A 18 -20.24 27.47 -27.75
CA ALA A 18 -19.17 28.46 -27.65
C ALA A 18 -19.38 29.44 -26.48
N ASP A 19 -20.64 29.63 -26.07
CA ASP A 19 -21.06 30.55 -25.00
C ASP A 19 -21.50 29.84 -23.70
N GLU A 20 -21.38 28.51 -23.64
CA GLU A 20 -21.69 27.73 -22.44
C GLU A 20 -20.71 28.05 -21.30
N VAL A 21 -21.21 28.30 -20.09
CA VAL A 21 -20.39 28.60 -18.91
C VAL A 21 -20.54 27.49 -17.89
N LYS A 22 -19.41 26.87 -17.49
CA LYS A 22 -19.34 25.87 -16.42
C LYS A 22 -18.46 26.36 -15.30
N LEU A 23 -18.83 26.07 -14.06
CA LEU A 23 -18.03 26.39 -12.88
C LEU A 23 -17.77 25.11 -12.09
N HIS A 24 -16.52 24.66 -12.09
CA HIS A 24 -16.04 23.62 -11.18
C HIS A 24 -15.73 24.27 -9.83
N GLY A 25 -16.37 23.81 -8.77
CA GLY A 25 -16.25 24.39 -7.44
C GLY A 25 -16.61 23.41 -6.34
N VAL A 26 -16.60 23.91 -5.10
CA VAL A 26 -17.10 23.18 -3.94
C VAL A 26 -18.02 24.11 -3.16
N TRP A 27 -19.18 23.61 -2.72
CA TRP A 27 -20.25 24.43 -2.13
C TRP A 27 -19.81 25.28 -0.92
N ASN A 28 -18.82 24.82 -0.16
CA ASN A 28 -18.30 25.49 1.03
C ASN A 28 -17.03 26.33 0.76
N SER A 29 -16.58 26.44 -0.50
CA SER A 29 -15.37 27.18 -0.85
C SER A 29 -15.66 28.67 -0.97
N PRO A 30 -15.00 29.53 -0.17
CA PRO A 30 -15.20 30.98 -0.28
C PRO A 30 -14.79 31.51 -1.66
N PHE A 31 -13.80 30.88 -2.30
CA PHE A 31 -13.32 31.24 -3.62
C PHE A 31 -14.33 30.87 -4.73
N SER A 32 -15.06 29.76 -4.58
CA SER A 32 -16.15 29.41 -5.50
C SER A 32 -17.31 30.38 -5.35
N CYS A 33 -17.64 30.77 -4.12
CA CYS A 33 -18.70 31.74 -3.85
C CYS A 33 -18.45 33.11 -4.49
N ARG A 34 -17.19 33.59 -4.55
CA ARG A 34 -16.84 34.81 -5.30
C ARG A 34 -17.37 34.77 -6.74
N VAL A 35 -17.08 33.68 -7.44
CA VAL A 35 -17.48 33.50 -8.85
C VAL A 35 -18.99 33.35 -8.98
N ILE A 36 -19.61 32.55 -8.09
CA ILE A 36 -21.07 32.37 -8.06
C ILE A 36 -21.78 33.71 -7.88
N TRP A 37 -21.36 34.54 -6.93
CA TRP A 37 -21.98 35.84 -6.68
C TRP A 37 -21.89 36.75 -7.89
N VAL A 38 -20.74 36.78 -8.57
CA VAL A 38 -20.53 37.60 -9.77
C VAL A 38 -21.40 37.12 -10.93
N LEU A 39 -21.43 35.81 -11.21
CA LEU A 39 -22.29 35.24 -12.26
C LEU A 39 -23.76 35.57 -12.00
N LYS A 40 -24.21 35.45 -10.75
CA LYS A 40 -25.59 35.77 -10.33
C LYS A 40 -25.90 37.27 -10.43
N LEU A 41 -25.01 38.16 -9.97
CA LEU A 41 -25.19 39.61 -10.07
C LEU A 41 -25.29 40.10 -11.51
N LYS A 42 -24.51 39.48 -12.41
CA LYS A 42 -24.55 39.78 -13.85
C LYS A 42 -25.63 39.01 -14.62
N GLY A 43 -26.38 38.12 -13.97
CA GLY A 43 -27.41 37.31 -14.62
C GLY A 43 -26.88 36.41 -15.74
N ILE A 44 -25.69 35.83 -15.54
CA ILE A 44 -25.07 34.88 -16.49
C ILE A 44 -25.50 33.46 -16.11
N PRO A 45 -26.14 32.70 -17.01
CA PRO A 45 -26.45 31.29 -16.76
C PRO A 45 -25.16 30.47 -16.75
N TYR A 46 -25.08 29.48 -15.87
CA TYR A 46 -23.93 28.59 -15.78
C TYR A 46 -24.33 27.23 -15.19
N ASP A 47 -23.59 26.20 -15.57
CA ASP A 47 -23.66 24.89 -14.93
C ASP A 47 -22.65 24.80 -13.80
N TYR A 48 -23.10 24.36 -12.63
CA TYR A 48 -22.23 24.16 -11.48
C TYR A 48 -21.84 22.69 -11.35
N ILE A 49 -20.54 22.43 -11.28
CA ILE A 49 -19.96 21.09 -11.14
C ILE A 49 -19.31 21.02 -9.77
N GLU A 50 -19.91 20.24 -8.87
CA GLU A 50 -19.38 19.99 -7.52
C GLU A 50 -18.19 19.02 -7.61
N GLU A 51 -17.04 19.44 -7.09
CA GLU A 51 -15.80 18.67 -7.07
C GLU A 51 -15.56 17.97 -5.73
N ASP A 52 -14.95 16.78 -5.78
CA ASP A 52 -14.39 16.12 -4.61
C ASP A 52 -12.90 16.46 -4.48
N LEU A 53 -12.51 17.23 -3.45
CA LEU A 53 -11.10 17.63 -3.27
C LEU A 53 -10.19 16.50 -2.80
N GLN A 54 -10.75 15.43 -2.23
CA GLN A 54 -10.01 14.21 -1.87
C GLN A 54 -9.78 13.34 -3.10
N ASN A 55 -10.74 13.32 -4.03
CA ASN A 55 -10.67 12.58 -5.29
C ASN A 55 -11.01 13.48 -6.50
N LYS A 56 -10.06 14.34 -6.87
CA LYS A 56 -10.24 15.38 -7.91
C LYS A 56 -10.59 14.77 -9.25
N SER A 57 -11.56 15.36 -9.95
CA SER A 57 -11.96 14.88 -11.29
C SER A 57 -10.82 14.96 -12.31
N PRO A 58 -10.77 14.04 -13.29
CA PRO A 58 -9.84 14.14 -14.41
C PRO A 58 -9.95 15.49 -15.16
N GLU A 59 -11.17 16.03 -15.28
CA GLU A 59 -11.46 17.32 -15.89
C GLU A 59 -10.79 18.46 -15.12
N LEU A 60 -10.93 18.52 -13.79
CA LEU A 60 -10.27 19.54 -12.97
C LEU A 60 -8.76 19.49 -13.13
N LEU A 61 -8.17 18.29 -13.12
CA LEU A 61 -6.73 18.09 -13.31
C LEU A 61 -6.27 18.49 -14.71
N LYS A 62 -7.12 18.28 -15.72
CA LYS A 62 -6.87 18.70 -17.11
C LYS A 62 -6.97 20.22 -17.27
N TYR A 63 -7.98 20.86 -16.67
CA TYR A 63 -8.22 22.29 -16.82
C TYR A 63 -7.26 23.14 -15.99
N ASN A 64 -6.86 22.68 -14.80
CA ASN A 64 -5.88 23.35 -13.95
C ASN A 64 -4.71 22.41 -13.61
N PRO A 65 -3.84 22.07 -14.58
CA PRO A 65 -2.73 21.14 -14.35
C PRO A 65 -1.66 21.73 -13.43
N VAL A 66 -1.55 23.06 -13.37
CA VAL A 66 -0.54 23.80 -12.59
C VAL A 66 -0.87 23.74 -11.10
N HIS A 67 -2.06 24.23 -10.71
CA HIS A 67 -2.41 24.35 -9.30
C HIS A 67 -3.35 23.25 -8.80
N LYS A 68 -4.11 22.60 -9.71
CA LYS A 68 -5.07 21.54 -9.36
C LYS A 68 -6.08 21.99 -8.31
N LYS A 69 -6.46 23.27 -8.37
CA LYS A 69 -7.35 23.96 -7.42
C LYS A 69 -8.63 24.41 -8.10
N ILE A 70 -9.66 24.54 -7.28
CA ILE A 70 -10.93 25.21 -7.59
C ILE A 70 -10.91 26.66 -7.08
N PRO A 71 -11.76 27.56 -7.59
CA PRO A 71 -12.66 27.35 -8.73
C PRO A 71 -11.96 27.31 -10.08
N VAL A 72 -12.59 26.65 -11.06
CA VAL A 72 -12.24 26.75 -12.49
C VAL A 72 -13.50 27.09 -13.26
N LEU A 73 -13.48 28.21 -13.98
CA LEU A 73 -14.54 28.59 -14.92
C LEU A 73 -14.17 28.06 -16.30
N VAL A 74 -15.06 27.35 -16.96
CA VAL A 74 -14.89 26.93 -18.36
C VAL A 74 -15.90 27.69 -19.20
N HIS A 75 -15.43 28.56 -20.08
CA HIS A 75 -16.27 29.30 -21.01
C HIS A 75 -16.08 28.71 -22.42
N GLY A 76 -17.09 27.95 -22.86
CA GLY A 76 -17.02 27.05 -24.01
C GLY A 76 -15.98 25.96 -23.79
N VAL A 77 -14.83 26.09 -24.44
CA VAL A 77 -13.70 25.15 -24.31
C VAL A 77 -12.50 25.73 -23.55
N ARG A 78 -12.61 26.97 -23.06
CA ARG A 78 -11.49 27.72 -22.47
C ARG A 78 -11.59 27.70 -20.94
N PRO A 79 -10.67 27.00 -20.24
CA PRO A 79 -10.61 27.07 -18.78
C PRO A 79 -9.91 28.35 -18.32
N ILE A 80 -10.46 28.98 -17.28
CA ILE A 80 -9.90 30.12 -16.55
C ILE A 80 -9.79 29.70 -15.08
N CYS A 81 -8.61 29.90 -14.49
CA CYS A 81 -8.28 29.52 -13.11
C CYS A 81 -8.08 30.76 -12.24
N GLU A 82 -8.04 30.55 -10.93
CA GLU A 82 -7.90 31.58 -9.88
C GLU A 82 -9.13 32.49 -9.74
N SER A 83 -9.73 32.52 -8.54
CA SER A 83 -11.05 33.14 -8.35
C SER A 83 -11.11 34.60 -8.78
N MET A 84 -10.11 35.44 -8.46
CA MET A 84 -10.15 36.86 -8.83
C MET A 84 -9.79 37.10 -10.30
N ILE A 85 -8.98 36.24 -10.92
CA ILE A 85 -8.75 36.28 -12.38
C ILE A 85 -10.05 35.91 -13.11
N ILE A 86 -10.78 34.90 -12.61
CA ILE A 86 -12.11 34.55 -13.13
C ILE A 86 -13.09 35.71 -12.97
N VAL A 87 -13.10 36.41 -11.82
CA VAL A 87 -13.96 37.59 -11.61
C VAL A 87 -13.63 38.71 -12.59
N GLU A 88 -12.35 39.05 -12.78
CA GLU A 88 -11.92 40.06 -13.77
C GLU A 88 -12.29 39.63 -15.20
N TYR A 89 -12.10 38.35 -15.56
CA TYR A 89 -12.53 37.82 -16.85
C TYR A 89 -14.04 37.98 -17.09
N ILE A 90 -14.87 37.69 -16.08
CA ILE A 90 -16.32 37.86 -16.16
C ILE A 90 -16.69 39.36 -16.28
N GLU A 91 -15.97 40.24 -15.58
CA GLU A 91 -16.14 41.70 -15.67
C GLU A 91 -15.85 42.22 -17.09
N GLU A 92 -14.75 41.77 -17.69
CA GLU A 92 -14.32 42.18 -19.03
C GLU A 92 -15.16 41.56 -20.15
N THR A 93 -15.66 40.34 -19.97
CA THR A 93 -16.46 39.62 -20.97
C THR A 93 -17.90 40.15 -21.04
N TRP A 94 -18.49 40.51 -19.90
CA TRP A 94 -19.84 41.08 -19.84
C TRP A 94 -19.86 42.44 -19.10
N PRO A 95 -19.21 43.48 -19.66
CA PRO A 95 -19.05 44.77 -19.00
C PRO A 95 -20.35 45.56 -18.88
N GLN A 96 -21.32 45.28 -19.76
CA GLN A 96 -22.63 45.96 -19.77
C GLN A 96 -23.57 45.47 -18.66
N LYS A 97 -23.30 44.30 -18.07
CA LYS A 97 -24.13 43.71 -17.03
C LYS A 97 -23.48 43.96 -15.67
N TYR A 98 -24.09 44.76 -14.80
CA TYR A 98 -23.65 45.04 -13.43
C TYR A 98 -22.13 45.28 -13.29
N PRO A 99 -21.64 46.51 -13.54
CA PRO A 99 -20.21 46.82 -13.41
C PRO A 99 -19.71 46.67 -11.98
N LEU A 100 -18.62 45.91 -11.79
CA LEU A 100 -17.97 45.69 -10.49
C LEU A 100 -16.82 46.65 -10.24
N LEU A 101 -16.21 47.17 -11.31
CA LEU A 101 -15.11 48.11 -11.25
C LEU A 101 -15.59 49.55 -11.51
N PRO A 102 -14.98 50.55 -10.84
CA PRO A 102 -15.14 51.95 -11.20
C PRO A 102 -14.68 52.24 -12.63
N THR A 103 -15.31 53.23 -13.28
CA THR A 103 -14.90 53.70 -14.61
C THR A 103 -13.61 54.53 -14.58
N ASP A 104 -13.37 55.23 -13.47
CA ASP A 104 -12.15 56.03 -13.29
C ASP A 104 -10.91 55.12 -13.14
N PRO A 105 -9.82 55.36 -13.90
CA PRO A 105 -8.63 54.53 -13.84
C PRO A 105 -7.95 54.46 -12.47
N TYR A 106 -7.94 55.56 -11.71
CA TYR A 106 -7.33 55.60 -10.38
C TYR A 106 -8.16 54.80 -9.38
N GLU A 107 -9.48 55.02 -9.33
CA GLU A 107 -10.39 54.27 -8.47
C GLU A 107 -10.36 52.76 -8.78
N ARG A 108 -10.24 52.39 -10.06
CA ARG A 108 -10.07 51.00 -10.49
C ARG A 108 -8.75 50.41 -10.02
N ALA A 109 -7.66 51.18 -10.03
CA ALA A 109 -6.37 50.75 -9.49
C ALA A 109 -6.45 50.58 -7.96
N MET A 110 -7.13 51.49 -7.26
CA MET A 110 -7.34 51.39 -5.82
C MET A 110 -8.19 50.18 -5.43
N ALA A 111 -9.24 49.86 -6.19
CA ALA A 111 -10.02 48.65 -5.98
C ALA A 111 -9.15 47.38 -6.10
N ARG A 112 -8.29 47.30 -7.13
CA ARG A 112 -7.36 46.17 -7.32
C ARG A 112 -6.29 46.09 -6.22
N PHE A 113 -5.82 47.23 -5.72
CA PHE A 113 -4.92 47.28 -4.56
C PHE A 113 -5.55 46.61 -3.33
N TRP A 114 -6.79 46.97 -3.01
CA TRP A 114 -7.50 46.38 -1.86
C TRP A 114 -7.80 44.90 -2.03
N VAL A 115 -8.18 44.46 -3.24
CA VAL A 115 -8.30 43.03 -3.57
C VAL A 115 -6.99 42.30 -3.24
N LYS A 116 -5.86 42.81 -3.76
CA LYS A 116 -4.54 42.21 -3.51
C LYS A 116 -4.20 42.16 -2.02
N TYR A 117 -4.40 43.27 -1.30
CA TYR A 117 -4.18 43.34 0.14
C TYR A 117 -4.99 42.26 0.89
N PHE A 118 -6.25 42.04 0.54
CA PHE A 118 -7.07 41.00 1.16
C PHE A 118 -6.58 39.59 0.85
N GLU A 119 -6.19 39.30 -0.40
CA GLU A 119 -5.66 37.98 -0.75
C GLU A 119 -4.39 37.63 0.02
N GLU A 120 -3.51 38.62 0.23
CA GLU A 120 -2.27 38.44 0.99
C GLU A 120 -2.53 38.31 2.50
N LYS A 121 -3.39 39.17 3.07
CA LYS A 121 -3.56 39.25 4.54
C LYS A 121 -4.54 38.23 5.11
N THR A 122 -5.54 37.81 4.36
CA THR A 122 -6.53 36.84 4.88
C THR A 122 -5.96 35.43 5.08
N ILE A 123 -4.74 35.16 4.59
CA ILE A 123 -3.98 33.94 4.94
C ILE A 123 -3.83 33.80 6.46
N ALA A 124 -3.69 34.91 7.20
CA ALA A 124 -3.56 34.88 8.66
C ALA A 124 -4.76 34.21 9.34
N ILE A 125 -5.99 34.41 8.85
CA ILE A 125 -7.19 33.75 9.38
C ILE A 125 -7.11 32.24 9.22
N TRP A 126 -6.67 31.76 8.05
CA TRP A 126 -6.46 30.34 7.80
C TRP A 126 -5.34 29.75 8.67
N MET A 127 -4.33 30.56 9.01
CA MET A 127 -3.27 30.13 9.92
C MET A 127 -3.79 30.02 11.35
N VAL A 128 -4.60 30.96 11.86
CA VAL A 128 -5.30 30.82 13.15
C VAL A 128 -6.11 29.51 13.22
N PHE A 129 -6.74 29.13 12.10
CA PHE A 129 -7.47 27.88 11.98
C PHE A 129 -6.58 26.62 12.01
N ARG A 130 -5.30 26.72 11.59
CA ARG A 130 -4.40 25.57 11.43
C ARG A 130 -3.35 25.44 12.53
N THR A 131 -3.16 26.45 13.38
CA THR A 131 -2.13 26.46 14.42
C THR A 131 -2.71 26.54 15.83
N THR A 132 -1.86 26.32 16.83
CA THR A 132 -2.12 26.45 18.28
C THR A 132 -0.93 27.15 18.97
N GLY A 133 -1.05 27.47 20.25
CA GLY A 133 0.05 28.03 21.05
C GLY A 133 0.56 29.38 20.54
N GLU A 134 1.87 29.62 20.65
CA GLU A 134 2.50 30.90 20.30
C GLU A 134 2.33 31.29 18.83
N GLU A 135 2.39 30.32 17.91
CA GLU A 135 2.13 30.58 16.49
C GLU A 135 0.70 31.08 16.26
N GLN A 136 -0.28 30.48 16.94
CA GLN A 136 -1.66 30.94 16.82
C GLN A 136 -1.82 32.37 17.34
N GLU A 137 -1.18 32.71 18.47
CA GLU A 137 -1.22 34.07 19.02
C GLU A 137 -0.59 35.10 18.07
N LYS A 138 0.49 34.74 17.37
CA LYS A 138 1.07 35.59 16.31
C LYS A 138 0.05 35.87 15.21
N PHE A 139 -0.58 34.83 14.65
CA PHE A 139 -1.55 35.00 13.56
C PHE A 139 -2.86 35.67 14.00
N LYS A 140 -3.25 35.55 15.27
CA LYS A 140 -4.35 36.35 15.85
C LYS A 140 -4.02 37.83 15.82
N LYS A 141 -2.80 38.23 16.22
CA LYS A 141 -2.35 39.63 16.17
C LYS A 141 -2.34 40.16 14.74
N GLU A 142 -1.79 39.40 13.80
CA GLU A 142 -1.79 39.76 12.37
C GLU A 142 -3.22 39.89 11.81
N THR A 143 -4.13 39.01 12.22
CA THR A 143 -5.55 39.10 11.85
C THR A 143 -6.20 40.36 12.40
N LEU A 144 -5.95 40.71 13.67
CA LEU A 144 -6.48 41.93 14.29
C LEU A 144 -5.92 43.20 13.63
N GLU A 145 -4.63 43.22 13.28
CA GLU A 145 -4.01 44.33 12.56
C GLU A 145 -4.66 44.52 11.18
N MET A 146 -4.84 43.42 10.44
CA MET A 146 -5.58 43.46 9.18
C MET A 146 -6.98 44.02 9.42
N LEU A 147 -7.78 43.48 10.35
CA LEU A 147 -9.14 43.98 10.61
C LEU A 147 -9.17 45.48 10.95
N ARG A 148 -8.19 46.00 11.69
CA ARG A 148 -8.06 47.44 11.97
C ARG A 148 -7.82 48.26 10.71
N THR A 149 -6.89 47.85 9.85
CA THR A 149 -6.64 48.54 8.57
C THR A 149 -7.90 48.56 7.70
N ILE A 150 -8.68 47.47 7.69
CA ILE A 150 -9.91 47.42 6.89
C ILE A 150 -11.02 48.23 7.54
N GLU A 151 -11.13 48.25 8.86
CA GLU A 151 -12.09 49.11 9.58
C GLU A 151 -11.82 50.59 9.32
N GLU A 152 -10.56 51.02 9.41
CA GLU A 152 -10.14 52.37 9.04
C GLU A 152 -10.54 52.69 7.60
N HIS A 153 -10.24 51.81 6.65
CA HIS A 153 -10.64 52.01 5.26
C HIS A 153 -12.17 52.06 5.10
N THR A 154 -12.91 51.17 5.77
CA THR A 154 -14.38 51.10 5.70
C THR A 154 -15.01 52.37 6.28
N SER A 155 -14.41 52.97 7.33
CA SER A 155 -14.87 54.23 7.91
C SER A 155 -14.80 55.41 6.93
N THR A 156 -13.86 55.37 5.96
CA THR A 156 -13.75 56.41 4.92
C THR A 156 -14.86 56.36 3.87
N LEU A 157 -15.65 55.28 3.83
CA LEU A 157 -16.77 55.12 2.89
C LEU A 157 -17.97 56.04 3.23
N GLY A 158 -18.03 56.58 4.45
CA GLY A 158 -19.11 57.47 4.89
C GLY A 158 -20.46 56.75 4.96
N LYS A 159 -21.47 57.24 4.21
CA LYS A 159 -22.83 56.65 4.18
C LYS A 159 -22.98 55.48 3.18
N LYS A 160 -21.94 55.16 2.42
CA LYS A 160 -21.95 54.08 1.43
C LYS A 160 -22.04 52.72 2.14
N LYS A 161 -22.77 51.78 1.55
CA LYS A 161 -23.05 50.46 2.15
C LYS A 161 -21.95 49.44 1.86
N PHE A 162 -21.21 49.64 0.78
CA PHE A 162 -20.25 48.70 0.20
C PHE A 162 -18.95 49.43 -0.17
N PHE A 163 -17.85 48.70 -0.35
CA PHE A 163 -16.61 49.26 -0.90
C PHE A 163 -16.82 49.79 -2.32
N GLY A 164 -17.71 49.17 -3.10
CA GLY A 164 -18.21 49.67 -4.39
C GLY A 164 -19.16 50.86 -4.31
N GLY A 165 -19.43 51.40 -3.11
CA GLY A 165 -20.34 52.52 -2.88
C GLY A 165 -21.75 52.08 -2.49
N ASP A 166 -22.73 52.38 -3.35
CA ASP A 166 -24.14 52.01 -3.11
C ASP A 166 -24.45 50.58 -3.54
N LYS A 167 -23.56 49.96 -4.32
CA LYS A 167 -23.68 48.61 -4.86
C LYS A 167 -22.43 47.79 -4.53
N ILE A 168 -22.58 46.47 -4.48
CA ILE A 168 -21.45 45.53 -4.34
C ILE A 168 -20.48 45.75 -5.51
N GLY A 169 -19.20 46.02 -5.22
CA GLY A 169 -18.11 46.11 -6.18
C GLY A 169 -17.12 44.94 -6.05
N ILE A 170 -16.03 44.98 -6.82
CA ILE A 170 -15.04 43.88 -6.83
C ILE A 170 -14.38 43.63 -5.45
N VAL A 171 -14.18 44.70 -4.68
CA VAL A 171 -13.56 44.64 -3.35
C VAL A 171 -14.48 43.92 -2.37
N ASP A 172 -15.79 44.21 -2.45
CA ASP A 172 -16.81 43.51 -1.68
C ASP A 172 -16.87 42.01 -2.03
N ILE A 173 -16.73 41.65 -3.31
CA ILE A 173 -16.67 40.24 -3.74
C ILE A 173 -15.43 39.55 -3.16
N ALA A 174 -14.25 40.18 -3.26
CA ALA A 174 -13.02 39.60 -2.75
C ALA A 174 -13.07 39.36 -1.22
N PHE A 175 -13.64 40.31 -0.48
CA PHE A 175 -13.73 40.27 0.98
C PHE A 175 -14.98 39.55 1.52
N GLY A 176 -16.01 39.39 0.70
CA GLY A 176 -17.37 38.93 1.05
C GLY A 176 -17.45 37.68 1.91
N TRP A 177 -16.52 36.75 1.74
CA TRP A 177 -16.52 35.49 2.49
C TRP A 177 -16.24 35.65 3.99
N ILE A 178 -15.60 36.76 4.40
CA ILE A 178 -15.39 37.08 5.82
C ILE A 178 -16.73 37.19 6.58
N SER A 179 -17.81 37.57 5.88
CA SER A 179 -19.14 37.75 6.47
C SER A 179 -19.74 36.49 7.11
N GLN A 180 -19.24 35.29 6.79
CA GLN A 180 -19.79 34.05 7.34
C GLN A 180 -18.74 32.99 7.69
N TRP A 181 -17.71 32.79 6.87
CA TRP A 181 -16.69 31.77 7.16
C TRP A 181 -15.83 32.16 8.35
N PHE A 182 -15.59 33.46 8.55
CA PHE A 182 -14.76 33.89 9.67
C PHE A 182 -15.42 33.58 11.01
N GLU A 183 -16.74 33.78 11.12
CA GLU A 183 -17.53 33.38 12.28
C GLU A 183 -17.46 31.86 12.54
N VAL A 184 -17.50 31.04 11.48
CA VAL A 184 -17.31 29.59 11.61
C VAL A 184 -15.90 29.25 12.09
N VAL A 185 -14.87 29.94 11.57
CA VAL A 185 -13.49 29.76 12.03
C VAL A 185 -13.36 30.11 13.51
N GLU A 186 -13.88 31.26 13.94
CA GLU A 186 -13.91 31.68 15.34
C GLU A 186 -14.54 30.62 16.26
N ASP A 187 -15.71 30.10 15.89
CA ASP A 187 -16.44 29.11 16.67
C ASP A 187 -15.73 27.75 16.74
N VAL A 188 -15.09 27.32 15.65
CA VAL A 188 -14.34 26.06 15.61
C VAL A 188 -13.02 26.17 16.40
N VAL A 189 -12.38 27.32 16.34
CA VAL A 189 -11.12 27.58 17.05
C VAL A 189 -11.38 27.87 18.54
N GLY A 190 -12.53 28.45 18.88
CA GLY A 190 -12.85 28.93 20.22
C GLY A 190 -12.27 30.30 20.53
N VAL A 191 -12.23 31.21 19.54
CA VAL A 191 -11.69 32.57 19.67
C VAL A 191 -12.71 33.59 19.21
N LYS A 192 -12.62 34.83 19.71
CA LYS A 192 -13.40 35.97 19.20
C LYS A 192 -12.43 37.10 18.87
N LEU A 193 -12.38 37.44 17.58
CA LEU A 193 -11.51 38.45 16.98
C LEU A 193 -12.32 39.54 16.28
N PHE A 194 -13.51 39.23 15.76
CA PHE A 194 -14.37 40.17 15.04
C PHE A 194 -15.60 40.53 15.85
N GLU A 195 -15.48 41.60 16.64
CA GLU A 195 -16.55 42.08 17.50
C GLU A 195 -17.10 43.43 17.05
N ALA A 196 -18.43 43.59 17.11
CA ALA A 196 -19.13 44.77 16.60
C ALA A 196 -18.70 46.08 17.28
N HIS A 197 -18.31 46.03 18.56
CA HIS A 197 -17.88 47.22 19.30
C HIS A 197 -16.47 47.68 18.89
N ALA A 198 -15.61 46.74 18.45
CA ALA A 198 -14.24 47.02 18.01
C ALA A 198 -14.17 47.36 16.52
N PHE A 199 -15.09 46.81 15.71
CA PHE A 199 -15.13 46.98 14.26
C PHE A 199 -16.55 47.33 13.77
N PRO A 200 -17.13 48.46 14.20
CA PRO A 200 -18.52 48.81 13.93
C PRO A 200 -18.83 48.99 12.43
N CYS A 201 -17.92 49.58 11.65
CA CYS A 201 -18.14 49.82 10.23
C CYS A 201 -18.12 48.51 9.44
N LEU A 202 -17.13 47.64 9.71
CA LEU A 202 -17.07 46.30 9.13
C LEU A 202 -18.23 45.41 9.55
N HIS A 203 -18.68 45.53 10.79
CA HIS A 203 -19.85 44.81 11.25
C HIS A 203 -21.10 45.27 10.49
N ALA A 204 -21.31 46.58 10.34
CA ALA A 204 -22.40 47.12 9.54
C ALA A 204 -22.32 46.69 8.07
N TRP A 205 -21.14 46.73 7.47
CA TRP A 205 -20.88 46.22 6.12
C TRP A 205 -21.24 44.74 5.99
N THR A 206 -20.84 43.91 6.96
CA THR A 206 -21.14 42.46 7.00
C THR A 206 -22.64 42.20 7.01
N GLN A 207 -23.40 42.94 7.83
CA GLN A 207 -24.86 42.83 7.86
C GLN A 207 -25.48 43.25 6.52
N ASN A 208 -25.03 44.38 5.96
CA ASN A 208 -25.50 44.85 4.66
C ASN A 208 -25.24 43.83 3.55
N PHE A 209 -24.03 43.26 3.50
CA PHE A 209 -23.62 42.28 2.50
C PHE A 209 -24.46 40.99 2.57
N LYS A 210 -24.64 40.42 3.77
CA LYS A 210 -25.45 39.20 3.96
C LYS A 210 -26.94 39.42 3.66
N GLN A 211 -27.44 40.65 3.77
CA GLN A 211 -28.84 40.97 3.50
C GLN A 211 -29.15 41.17 2.03
N VAL A 212 -28.15 41.33 1.15
CA VAL A 212 -28.38 41.39 -0.29
C VAL A 212 -29.02 40.06 -0.73
N PRO A 213 -30.23 40.06 -1.35
CA PRO A 213 -31.00 38.84 -1.59
C PRO A 213 -30.22 37.75 -2.32
N LEU A 214 -29.46 38.13 -3.36
CA LEU A 214 -28.62 37.20 -4.13
C LEU A 214 -27.47 36.62 -3.30
N ILE A 215 -26.86 37.41 -2.44
CA ILE A 215 -25.81 36.91 -1.53
C ILE A 215 -26.44 35.94 -0.53
N LYS A 216 -27.53 36.35 0.13
CA LYS A 216 -28.24 35.54 1.13
C LYS A 216 -28.63 34.16 0.59
N GLN A 217 -29.12 34.09 -0.65
CA GLN A 217 -29.55 32.85 -1.29
C GLN A 217 -28.38 31.93 -1.70
N ASN A 218 -27.16 32.46 -1.82
CA ASN A 218 -25.97 31.73 -2.28
C ASN A 218 -24.87 31.70 -1.22
N LEU A 219 -25.21 31.98 0.05
CA LEU A 219 -24.33 31.70 1.17
C LEU A 219 -24.48 30.22 1.56
N PRO A 220 -23.37 29.52 1.86
CA PRO A 220 -23.42 28.14 2.31
C PRO A 220 -24.17 28.00 3.65
N ASP A 221 -24.63 26.79 3.95
CA ASP A 221 -25.23 26.48 5.24
C ASP A 221 -24.17 26.53 6.36
N ARG A 222 -24.40 27.36 7.38
CA ARG A 222 -23.47 27.59 8.49
C ARG A 222 -23.22 26.33 9.32
N ASP A 223 -24.26 25.56 9.63
CA ASP A 223 -24.16 24.39 10.51
C ASP A 223 -23.44 23.24 9.80
N LYS A 224 -23.70 23.04 8.51
CA LYS A 224 -22.94 22.09 7.68
C LYS A 224 -21.47 22.49 7.59
N MET A 225 -21.17 23.78 7.42
CA MET A 225 -19.79 24.26 7.44
C MET A 225 -19.13 24.04 8.80
N LEU A 226 -19.83 24.30 9.91
CA LEU A 226 -19.31 24.10 11.26
C LEU A 226 -18.89 22.64 11.48
N VAL A 227 -19.71 21.67 11.08
CA VAL A 227 -19.38 20.23 11.17
C VAL A 227 -18.14 19.90 10.34
N LEU A 228 -18.08 20.37 9.10
CA LEU A 228 -16.96 20.11 8.20
C LEU A 228 -15.65 20.73 8.71
N PHE A 229 -15.70 21.97 9.20
CA PHE A 229 -14.54 22.69 9.72
C PHE A 229 -14.06 22.09 11.05
N LYS A 230 -14.96 21.62 11.93
CA LYS A 230 -14.56 20.84 13.12
C LYS A 230 -13.76 19.60 12.74
N ARG A 231 -14.22 18.84 11.73
CA ARG A 231 -13.49 17.66 11.23
C ARG A 231 -12.15 18.05 10.60
N ALA A 232 -12.12 19.08 9.77
CA ALA A 232 -10.90 19.55 9.14
C ALA A 232 -9.87 20.03 10.18
N ARG A 233 -10.29 20.79 11.20
CA ARG A 233 -9.42 21.20 12.29
C ARG A 233 -8.92 20.00 13.08
N ALA A 234 -9.78 19.05 13.44
CA ALA A 234 -9.35 17.83 14.13
C ALA A 234 -8.25 17.09 13.36
N ASN A 235 -8.34 17.01 12.02
CA ASN A 235 -7.29 16.43 11.18
C ASN A 235 -5.98 17.25 11.20
N PHE A 236 -6.05 18.58 11.22
CA PHE A 236 -4.86 19.43 11.36
C PHE A 236 -4.22 19.30 12.75
N MET A 237 -5.02 19.06 13.78
CA MET A 237 -4.57 18.91 15.17
C MET A 237 -4.21 17.46 15.54
N ALA A 238 -4.38 16.51 14.62
CA ALA A 238 -4.16 15.11 14.91
C ALA A 238 -2.68 14.86 15.22
N GLU A 239 -2.43 14.33 16.42
CA GLU A 239 -1.11 13.86 16.82
C GLU A 239 -0.69 12.67 15.96
N VAL A 240 0.52 12.71 15.42
CA VAL A 240 1.10 11.59 14.69
C VAL A 240 1.76 10.66 15.70
N LYS A 241 1.22 9.45 15.87
CA LYS A 241 1.85 8.38 16.65
C LYS A 241 2.48 7.37 15.71
N LEU A 242 3.78 7.12 15.89
CA LEU A 242 4.51 6.10 15.16
C LEU A 242 4.80 4.92 16.08
N HIS A 243 4.00 3.87 15.94
CA HIS A 243 4.29 2.56 16.53
C HIS A 243 5.36 1.87 15.68
N GLY A 244 6.54 1.66 16.25
CA GLY A 244 7.70 1.16 15.53
C GLY A 244 8.53 0.19 16.35
N PHE A 245 9.49 -0.42 15.68
CA PHE A 245 10.55 -1.23 16.29
C PHE A 245 11.91 -0.62 15.94
N TRP A 246 12.77 -0.45 16.94
CA TRP A 246 14.00 0.35 16.85
C TRP A 246 14.98 -0.07 15.75
N SER A 247 15.07 -1.37 15.44
CA SER A 247 16.00 -1.90 14.42
C SER A 247 15.35 -2.05 13.04
N SER A 248 14.06 -1.74 12.92
CA SER A 248 13.32 -1.98 11.68
C SER A 248 13.63 -0.91 10.64
N PRO A 249 14.09 -1.29 9.43
CA PRO A 249 14.28 -0.33 8.35
C PRO A 249 12.96 0.34 7.94
N PHE A 250 11.82 -0.30 8.17
CA PHE A 250 10.50 0.27 7.87
C PHE A 250 10.11 1.39 8.84
N SER A 251 10.39 1.22 10.14
CA SER A 251 10.21 2.29 11.13
C SER A 251 11.07 3.50 10.75
N CYS A 252 12.34 3.26 10.42
CA CYS A 252 13.28 4.32 10.04
C CYS A 252 12.81 5.09 8.80
N ARG A 253 12.24 4.43 7.78
CA ARG A 253 11.67 5.12 6.61
C ARG A 253 10.62 6.17 6.99
N VAL A 254 9.73 5.82 7.91
CA VAL A 254 8.67 6.73 8.37
C VAL A 254 9.28 7.86 9.21
N ILE A 255 10.20 7.54 10.13
CA ILE A 255 10.94 8.52 10.93
C ILE A 255 11.62 9.55 10.02
N TRP A 256 12.39 9.10 9.03
CA TRP A 256 13.09 9.96 8.09
C TRP A 256 12.13 10.85 7.30
N ALA A 257 11.01 10.31 6.83
CA ALA A 257 10.00 11.08 6.12
C ALA A 257 9.36 12.15 7.02
N LEU A 258 9.02 11.83 8.27
CA LEU A 258 8.46 12.77 9.24
C LEU A 258 9.47 13.89 9.57
N LYS A 259 10.73 13.54 9.81
CA LYS A 259 11.82 14.48 10.09
C LYS A 259 12.10 15.40 8.91
N LEU A 260 12.20 14.87 7.68
CA LEU A 260 12.40 15.68 6.46
C LEU A 260 11.23 16.63 6.18
N LYS A 261 10.03 16.33 6.70
CA LYS A 261 8.84 17.18 6.58
C LYS A 261 8.60 18.09 7.78
N GLY A 262 9.43 18.00 8.83
CA GLY A 262 9.24 18.75 10.07
C GLY A 262 7.94 18.40 10.80
N ILE A 263 7.42 17.19 10.62
CA ILE A 263 6.16 16.75 11.25
C ILE A 263 6.50 16.19 12.65
N PRO A 264 5.98 16.78 13.73
CA PRO A 264 6.16 16.23 15.07
C PRO A 264 5.40 14.91 15.20
N TYR A 265 5.99 13.96 15.93
CA TYR A 265 5.39 12.67 16.18
C TYR A 265 5.86 12.08 17.51
N ASP A 266 4.99 11.28 18.11
CA ASP A 266 5.31 10.45 19.26
C ASP A 266 5.73 9.06 18.77
N TYR A 267 6.96 8.68 19.10
CA TYR A 267 7.47 7.34 18.81
C TYR A 267 7.13 6.39 19.94
N ILE A 268 6.47 5.28 19.61
CA ILE A 268 6.08 4.22 20.54
C ILE A 268 6.84 2.96 20.15
N GLU A 269 7.77 2.54 21.01
CA GLU A 269 8.52 1.30 20.82
C GLU A 269 7.62 0.09 21.11
N GLU A 270 7.52 -0.82 20.13
CA GLU A 270 6.69 -2.01 20.19
C GLU A 270 7.52 -3.26 20.49
N ASP A 271 7.01 -4.10 21.39
CA ASP A 271 7.49 -5.47 21.56
C ASP A 271 6.83 -6.36 20.50
N LEU A 272 7.63 -6.87 19.55
CA LEU A 272 7.14 -7.72 18.47
C LEU A 272 6.57 -9.06 18.94
N HIS A 273 6.97 -9.53 20.13
CA HIS A 273 6.43 -10.73 20.77
C HIS A 273 5.19 -10.43 21.62
N LYS A 274 5.05 -9.19 22.10
CA LYS A 274 3.93 -8.72 22.92
C LYS A 274 3.42 -7.33 22.47
N LYS A 275 2.79 -7.32 21.29
CA LYS A 275 2.27 -6.11 20.64
C LYS A 275 1.27 -5.36 21.52
N SER A 276 1.32 -4.02 21.49
CA SER A 276 0.43 -3.18 22.29
C SER A 276 -1.05 -3.33 21.87
N PRO A 277 -2.00 -3.15 22.79
CA PRO A 277 -3.44 -3.14 22.44
C PRO A 277 -3.80 -2.07 21.40
N GLU A 278 -3.11 -0.94 21.41
CA GLU A 278 -3.30 0.16 20.46
C GLU A 278 -2.85 -0.24 19.04
N LEU A 279 -1.66 -0.85 18.90
CA LEU A 279 -1.21 -1.39 17.63
C LEU A 279 -2.18 -2.44 17.09
N LEU A 280 -2.66 -3.34 17.95
CA LEU A 280 -3.62 -4.39 17.54
C LEU A 280 -4.99 -3.84 17.13
N LYS A 281 -5.41 -2.70 17.69
CA LYS A 281 -6.65 -2.01 17.30
C LYS A 281 -6.57 -1.47 15.87
N TYR A 282 -5.44 -0.87 15.51
CA TYR A 282 -5.25 -0.24 14.19
C TYR A 282 -4.65 -1.19 13.14
N ASN A 283 -4.03 -2.29 13.55
CA ASN A 283 -3.47 -3.32 12.67
C ASN A 283 -3.92 -4.75 13.08
N PRO A 284 -5.22 -5.07 12.92
CA PRO A 284 -5.79 -6.33 13.41
C PRO A 284 -5.26 -7.59 12.69
N PHE A 285 -4.66 -7.42 11.50
CA PHE A 285 -4.09 -8.52 10.71
C PHE A 285 -2.82 -9.12 11.31
N THR A 286 -2.13 -8.40 12.20
CA THR A 286 -0.87 -8.85 12.81
C THR A 286 -1.04 -9.73 14.05
N ARG A 287 -2.27 -10.11 14.43
CA ARG A 287 -2.56 -10.97 15.59
C ARG A 287 -1.98 -12.39 15.48
N LYS A 288 -1.72 -12.88 14.25
CA LYS A 288 -1.33 -14.28 13.99
C LYS A 288 0.13 -14.49 13.63
N SER A 289 0.86 -13.48 13.16
CA SER A 289 2.27 -13.65 12.82
C SER A 289 3.15 -13.52 14.07
N ARG A 290 3.71 -14.65 14.53
CA ARG A 290 4.91 -14.63 15.36
C ARG A 290 6.03 -14.14 14.45
N CYS A 291 6.41 -12.87 14.60
CA CYS A 291 7.61 -12.28 14.03
C CYS A 291 7.92 -12.71 12.58
N SER A 292 7.05 -12.38 11.62
CA SER A 292 7.53 -12.29 10.24
C SER A 292 8.09 -10.88 10.08
N PHE A 293 9.41 -10.73 10.05
CA PHE A 293 10.06 -9.58 9.44
C PHE A 293 9.57 -9.53 7.98
N MET A 294 8.38 -8.98 7.72
CA MET A 294 7.80 -8.93 6.38
C MET A 294 8.59 -7.91 5.60
N VAL A 295 9.49 -8.42 4.78
CA VAL A 295 10.38 -7.61 3.98
C VAL A 295 9.60 -7.04 2.79
N GLY A 296 9.32 -5.73 2.83
CA GLY A 296 8.73 -5.01 1.71
C GLY A 296 9.71 -4.80 0.55
N GLY A 297 9.32 -5.26 -0.64
CA GLY A 297 10.00 -5.07 -1.94
C GLY A 297 10.78 -6.31 -2.39
N GLN A 298 10.88 -6.58 -3.70
CA GLN A 298 11.52 -7.81 -4.25
C GLN A 298 13.01 -7.97 -3.89
N SER A 299 13.70 -6.90 -3.46
CA SER A 299 15.14 -6.87 -3.15
C SER A 299 15.50 -7.22 -1.71
N GLY A 300 14.66 -6.80 -0.76
CA GLY A 300 14.93 -6.96 0.67
C GLY A 300 14.86 -8.41 1.17
N PRO A 301 13.94 -9.27 0.68
CA PRO A 301 13.86 -10.66 1.07
C PRO A 301 15.17 -11.41 0.79
N ALA A 302 15.78 -11.24 -0.39
CA ALA A 302 17.01 -11.97 -0.73
C ALA A 302 18.18 -11.59 0.18
N ILE A 303 18.42 -10.28 0.40
CA ILE A 303 19.50 -9.81 1.28
C ILE A 303 19.27 -10.28 2.72
N TRP A 304 18.03 -10.21 3.21
CA TRP A 304 17.68 -10.73 4.53
C TRP A 304 17.92 -12.24 4.65
N MET A 305 17.47 -13.01 3.65
CA MET A 305 17.62 -14.47 3.61
C MET A 305 19.07 -14.94 3.59
N VAL A 306 20.01 -14.13 3.08
CA VAL A 306 21.45 -14.43 3.19
C VAL A 306 21.90 -14.57 4.66
N SER A 307 21.31 -13.81 5.59
CA SER A 307 21.60 -13.95 7.03
C SER A 307 20.82 -15.05 7.73
N GLN A 308 19.86 -15.69 7.04
CA GLN A 308 18.98 -16.71 7.60
C GLN A 308 19.27 -18.10 7.02
N THR A 309 20.23 -18.21 6.11
CA THR A 309 20.55 -19.45 5.38
C THR A 309 22.05 -19.71 5.36
N THR A 310 22.43 -20.96 5.13
CA THR A 310 23.82 -21.39 4.99
C THR A 310 23.97 -22.28 3.74
N GLY A 311 25.20 -22.61 3.35
CA GLY A 311 25.47 -23.53 2.22
C GLY A 311 24.90 -23.05 0.88
N ASP A 312 24.36 -23.97 0.09
CA ASP A 312 23.89 -23.70 -1.28
C ASP A 312 22.72 -22.71 -1.34
N GLU A 313 21.83 -22.71 -0.35
CA GLU A 313 20.75 -21.73 -0.26
C GLU A 313 21.28 -20.31 -0.04
N GLN A 314 22.28 -20.15 0.83
CA GLN A 314 22.93 -18.86 1.05
C GLN A 314 23.62 -18.36 -0.23
N VAL A 315 24.27 -19.25 -0.98
CA VAL A 315 24.89 -18.92 -2.27
C VAL A 315 23.83 -18.45 -3.28
N LYS A 316 22.67 -19.10 -3.33
CA LYS A 316 21.56 -18.70 -4.18
C LYS A 316 21.04 -17.31 -3.82
N PHE A 317 20.70 -17.07 -2.55
CA PHE A 317 20.19 -15.76 -2.11
C PHE A 317 21.24 -14.64 -2.26
N LYS A 318 22.52 -14.97 -2.11
CA LYS A 318 23.63 -14.06 -2.42
C LYS A 318 23.62 -13.66 -3.90
N LYS A 319 23.49 -14.63 -4.81
CA LYS A 319 23.42 -14.35 -6.26
C LYS A 319 22.23 -13.47 -6.62
N GLU A 320 21.05 -13.77 -6.09
CA GLU A 320 19.84 -12.96 -6.29
C GLU A 320 20.03 -11.54 -5.76
N SER A 321 20.60 -11.39 -4.56
CA SER A 321 20.91 -10.08 -3.97
C SER A 321 21.83 -9.24 -4.86
N LEU A 322 22.88 -9.85 -5.42
CA LEU A 322 23.84 -9.16 -6.29
C LEU A 322 23.21 -8.71 -7.62
N GLU A 323 22.28 -9.46 -8.19
CA GLU A 323 21.56 -9.09 -9.41
C GLU A 323 20.66 -7.86 -9.17
N VAL A 324 19.97 -7.85 -8.03
CA VAL A 324 19.10 -6.73 -7.67
C VAL A 324 19.91 -5.48 -7.35
N LEU A 325 20.98 -5.58 -6.57
CA LEU A 325 21.87 -4.46 -6.28
C LEU A 325 22.45 -3.87 -7.58
N ARG A 326 22.78 -4.71 -8.57
CA ARG A 326 23.31 -4.25 -9.86
C ARG A 326 22.28 -3.46 -10.67
N THR A 327 21.02 -3.89 -10.62
CA THR A 327 19.93 -3.15 -11.27
C THR A 327 19.77 -1.76 -10.66
N ILE A 328 19.84 -1.67 -9.32
CA ILE A 328 19.74 -0.41 -8.59
C ILE A 328 20.97 0.47 -8.85
N ASP A 329 22.17 -0.09 -8.85
CA ASP A 329 23.42 0.63 -9.13
C ASP A 329 23.44 1.22 -10.54
N ASN A 330 23.01 0.45 -11.55
CA ASN A 330 22.86 0.94 -12.91
C ASN A 330 21.88 2.13 -12.97
N HIS A 331 20.79 2.09 -12.21
CA HIS A 331 19.86 3.21 -12.13
C HIS A 331 20.46 4.41 -11.39
N ALA A 332 21.20 4.17 -10.30
CA ALA A 332 21.95 5.21 -9.60
C ALA A 332 22.98 5.90 -10.51
N GLY A 333 23.57 5.18 -11.46
CA GLY A 333 24.46 5.73 -12.49
C GLY A 333 23.79 6.75 -13.41
N THR A 334 22.45 6.76 -13.51
CA THR A 334 21.70 7.73 -14.31
C THR A 334 21.43 9.06 -13.59
N LEU A 335 21.79 9.19 -12.31
CA LEU A 335 21.56 10.40 -11.53
C LEU A 335 22.37 11.62 -12.04
N GLY A 336 23.48 11.38 -12.75
CA GLY A 336 24.32 12.45 -13.30
C GLY A 336 24.92 13.31 -12.19
N LYS A 337 24.49 14.59 -12.11
CA LYS A 337 24.94 15.53 -11.07
C LYS A 337 24.10 15.46 -9.78
N ASN A 338 22.95 14.81 -9.83
CA ASN A 338 22.03 14.73 -8.70
C ASN A 338 22.59 13.82 -7.61
N LYS A 339 22.40 14.19 -6.35
CA LYS A 339 22.87 13.41 -5.19
C LYS A 339 21.92 12.26 -4.84
N PHE A 340 20.65 12.40 -5.19
CA PHE A 340 19.55 11.53 -4.79
C PHE A 340 18.64 11.20 -5.98
N PHE A 341 17.87 10.12 -5.88
CA PHE A 341 16.83 9.78 -6.87
C PHE A 341 15.74 10.85 -6.95
N GLY A 342 15.52 11.62 -5.87
CA GLY A 342 14.70 12.83 -5.87
C GLY A 342 15.36 14.09 -6.48
N GLY A 343 16.54 13.97 -7.07
CA GLY A 343 17.31 15.10 -7.60
C GLY A 343 18.27 15.67 -6.54
N ASP A 344 18.10 16.95 -6.22
CA ASP A 344 18.87 17.63 -5.17
C ASP A 344 18.39 17.28 -3.75
N ASN A 345 17.17 16.76 -3.62
CA ASN A 345 16.54 16.42 -2.35
C ASN A 345 16.26 14.93 -2.25
N ILE A 346 16.16 14.41 -1.01
CA ILE A 346 15.72 13.04 -0.73
C ILE A 346 14.29 12.84 -1.27
N GLY A 347 14.14 11.90 -2.20
CA GLY A 347 12.87 11.45 -2.74
C GLY A 347 12.34 10.19 -2.07
N ILE A 348 11.16 9.74 -2.48
CA ILE A 348 10.55 8.52 -1.91
C ILE A 348 11.34 7.25 -2.22
N LEU A 349 12.02 7.21 -3.38
CA LEU A 349 12.88 6.09 -3.75
C LEU A 349 14.12 6.05 -2.87
N ASP A 350 14.71 7.19 -2.53
CA ASP A 350 15.85 7.28 -1.62
C ASP A 350 15.48 6.73 -0.23
N ILE A 351 14.31 7.13 0.31
CA ILE A 351 13.78 6.60 1.57
C ILE A 351 13.57 5.09 1.46
N ALA A 352 12.94 4.61 0.40
CA ALA A 352 12.67 3.18 0.21
C ALA A 352 13.97 2.34 0.14
N LEU A 353 15.02 2.86 -0.50
CA LEU A 353 16.31 2.19 -0.64
C LEU A 353 17.24 2.40 0.54
N GLY A 354 16.92 3.29 1.49
CA GLY A 354 17.79 3.65 2.62
C GLY A 354 18.25 2.49 3.49
N TYR A 355 17.54 1.35 3.45
CA TYR A 355 17.97 0.13 4.12
C TYR A 355 19.32 -0.40 3.59
N ILE A 356 19.62 -0.18 2.30
CA ILE A 356 20.87 -0.61 1.66
C ILE A 356 22.07 0.05 2.34
N ALA A 357 21.93 1.33 2.71
CA ALA A 357 23.02 2.14 3.23
C ALA A 357 23.55 1.69 4.60
N HIS A 358 22.78 0.89 5.35
CA HIS A 358 23.12 0.57 6.74
C HIS A 358 22.84 -0.89 7.13
N TRP A 359 21.68 -1.45 6.78
CA TRP A 359 21.34 -2.83 7.16
C TRP A 359 22.13 -3.87 6.36
N THR A 360 22.51 -3.57 5.12
CA THR A 360 23.30 -4.50 4.30
C THR A 360 24.65 -4.78 4.93
N GLU A 361 25.34 -3.75 5.43
CA GLU A 361 26.64 -3.91 6.12
C GLU A 361 26.52 -4.77 7.40
N VAL A 362 25.40 -4.66 8.11
CA VAL A 362 25.12 -5.47 9.30
C VAL A 362 24.86 -6.93 8.91
N ILE A 363 24.07 -7.14 7.86
CA ILE A 363 23.74 -8.47 7.32
C ILE A 363 25.01 -9.19 6.82
N GLU A 364 25.91 -8.47 6.14
CA GLU A 364 27.21 -9.01 5.71
C GLU A 364 28.00 -9.60 6.89
N ASP A 365 28.07 -8.85 8.00
CA ASP A 365 28.82 -9.26 9.19
C ASP A 365 28.13 -10.39 9.98
N VAL A 366 26.78 -10.41 10.00
CA VAL A 366 26.00 -11.51 10.61
C VAL A 366 26.17 -12.80 9.80
N ALA A 367 26.07 -12.70 8.47
CA ALA A 367 26.09 -13.83 7.57
C ALA A 367 27.51 -14.31 7.21
N GLY A 368 28.55 -13.52 7.52
CA GLY A 368 29.92 -13.80 7.12
C GLY A 368 30.16 -13.71 5.60
N VAL A 369 29.37 -12.90 4.89
CA VAL A 369 29.46 -12.74 3.43
C VAL A 369 29.69 -11.30 3.01
N LYS A 370 30.21 -11.10 1.81
CA LYS A 370 30.27 -9.79 1.14
C LYS A 370 29.28 -9.72 -0.02
N LEU A 371 28.49 -8.65 -0.04
CA LEU A 371 27.40 -8.33 -0.95
C LEU A 371 27.56 -6.94 -1.57
N PHE A 372 28.07 -5.96 -0.83
CA PHE A 372 28.07 -4.56 -1.21
C PHE A 372 29.49 -3.97 -1.18
N GLU A 373 30.23 -4.17 -2.27
CA GLU A 373 31.59 -3.67 -2.43
C GLU A 373 31.64 -2.46 -3.36
N ALA A 374 32.39 -1.42 -2.97
CA ALA A 374 32.43 -0.15 -3.69
C ALA A 374 32.90 -0.26 -5.14
N HIS A 375 33.79 -1.21 -5.45
CA HIS A 375 34.28 -1.42 -6.81
C HIS A 375 33.23 -2.10 -7.72
N ALA A 376 32.32 -2.87 -7.14
CA ALA A 376 31.27 -3.58 -7.86
C ALA A 376 29.99 -2.73 -8.01
N PHE A 377 29.74 -1.80 -7.08
CA PHE A 377 28.56 -0.92 -7.06
C PHE A 377 28.95 0.55 -6.78
N PRO A 378 29.73 1.19 -7.66
CA PRO A 378 30.32 2.49 -7.38
C PRO A 378 29.29 3.62 -7.21
N TYR A 379 28.20 3.59 -7.98
CA TYR A 379 27.18 4.65 -7.96
C TYR A 379 26.31 4.53 -6.70
N LEU A 380 25.90 3.32 -6.38
CA LEU A 380 25.13 3.03 -5.19
C LEU A 380 25.98 3.28 -3.94
N HIS A 381 27.27 2.96 -3.96
CA HIS A 381 28.19 3.30 -2.87
C HIS A 381 28.25 4.82 -2.65
N ALA A 382 28.48 5.61 -3.70
CA ALA A 382 28.47 7.07 -3.60
C ALA A 382 27.13 7.62 -3.06
N TRP A 383 26.01 7.07 -3.54
CA TRP A 383 24.68 7.41 -3.04
C TRP A 383 24.52 7.09 -1.54
N THR A 384 24.98 5.92 -1.07
CA THR A 384 24.87 5.57 0.36
C THR A 384 25.65 6.50 1.26
N GLN A 385 26.82 7.00 0.83
CA GLN A 385 27.60 7.97 1.60
C GLN A 385 26.85 9.31 1.69
N ASN A 386 26.31 9.79 0.57
CA ASN A 386 25.49 11.02 0.56
C ASN A 386 24.23 10.87 1.43
N PHE A 387 23.56 9.72 1.37
CA PHE A 387 22.34 9.43 2.13
C PHE A 387 22.59 9.43 3.64
N LYS A 388 23.69 8.80 4.09
CA LYS A 388 24.08 8.72 5.52
C LYS A 388 24.46 10.07 6.14
N GLU A 389 24.87 11.06 5.33
CA GLU A 389 25.23 12.40 5.81
C GLU A 389 24.04 13.36 5.94
N VAL A 390 22.86 12.99 5.45
CA VAL A 390 21.64 13.81 5.65
C VAL A 390 21.28 13.81 7.14
N PRO A 391 21.15 14.98 7.83
CA PRO A 391 20.96 15.04 9.28
C PRO A 391 19.79 14.18 9.80
N ALA A 392 18.64 14.25 9.11
CA ALA A 392 17.46 13.45 9.44
C ALA A 392 17.72 11.93 9.37
N ILE A 393 18.63 11.49 8.51
CA ILE A 393 19.04 10.08 8.40
C ILE A 393 20.08 9.78 9.47
N LYS A 394 21.18 10.53 9.49
CA LYS A 394 22.36 10.33 10.36
C LYS A 394 21.98 10.21 11.83
N GLU A 395 21.11 11.09 12.31
CA GLU A 395 20.69 11.14 13.71
C GLU A 395 19.69 10.03 14.07
N ASN A 396 19.09 9.36 13.08
CA ASN A 396 18.03 8.37 13.26
C ASN A 396 18.38 7.02 12.62
N LEU A 397 19.68 6.75 12.41
CA LEU A 397 20.16 5.41 12.10
C LEU A 397 20.27 4.60 13.40
N PRO A 398 19.84 3.33 13.42
CA PRO A 398 20.03 2.49 14.59
C PRO A 398 21.51 2.29 14.91
N ASP A 399 21.80 2.00 16.18
CA ASP A 399 23.16 1.67 16.59
C ASP A 399 23.61 0.34 15.97
N ARG A 400 24.75 0.38 15.26
CA ARG A 400 25.26 -0.76 14.49
C ARG A 400 25.59 -1.96 15.37
N ASP A 401 26.24 -1.75 16.51
CA ASP A 401 26.69 -2.83 17.38
C ASP A 401 25.51 -3.51 18.07
N LYS A 402 24.51 -2.73 18.51
CA LYS A 402 23.24 -3.26 19.01
C LYS A 402 22.53 -4.09 17.94
N MET A 403 22.50 -3.63 16.70
CA MET A 403 21.91 -4.40 15.60
C MET A 403 22.66 -5.70 15.35
N LEU A 404 23.99 -5.69 15.36
CA LEU A 404 24.78 -6.92 15.19
C LEU A 404 24.44 -7.95 16.27
N VAL A 405 24.39 -7.54 17.54
CA VAL A 405 24.01 -8.44 18.65
C VAL A 405 22.58 -8.95 18.46
N HIS A 406 21.65 -8.08 18.12
CA HIS A 406 20.25 -8.43 17.90
C HIS A 406 20.09 -9.43 16.75
N PHE A 407 20.66 -9.15 15.57
CA PHE A 407 20.51 -10.00 14.40
C PHE A 407 21.29 -11.31 14.49
N LYS A 408 22.44 -11.34 15.16
CA LYS A 408 23.10 -12.61 15.53
C LYS A 408 22.20 -13.45 16.43
N GLY A 409 21.63 -12.84 17.47
CA GLY A 409 20.66 -13.52 18.33
C GLY A 409 19.43 -14.03 17.57
N VAL A 410 18.93 -13.28 16.57
CA VAL A 410 17.82 -13.73 15.70
C VAL A 410 18.26 -14.88 14.78
N SER A 411 19.46 -14.82 14.21
CA SER A 411 20.03 -15.90 13.39
C SER A 411 20.24 -17.19 14.20
N ASP A 412 20.69 -17.07 15.45
CA ASP A 412 20.88 -18.21 16.35
C ASP A 412 19.54 -18.76 16.89
N MET A 413 18.50 -17.92 16.92
CA MET A 413 17.13 -18.27 17.34
C MET A 413 16.22 -18.69 16.17
N ALA A 414 16.65 -18.55 14.91
CA ALA A 414 15.96 -19.16 13.78
C ALA A 414 16.09 -20.67 13.94
N GLU A 415 15.05 -21.33 14.45
CA GLU A 415 15.02 -22.78 14.67
C GLU A 415 15.27 -23.49 13.33
N VAL A 416 16.53 -23.83 13.04
CA VAL A 416 16.93 -24.47 11.79
C VAL A 416 16.14 -25.78 11.66
N ILE A 417 15.33 -25.87 10.61
CA ILE A 417 14.60 -27.09 10.28
C ILE A 417 15.53 -27.97 9.44
N LYS A 418 15.84 -29.17 9.92
CA LYS A 418 16.61 -30.16 9.18
C LYS A 418 15.73 -31.33 8.78
N LEU A 419 15.85 -31.80 7.55
CA LEU A 419 15.15 -32.98 7.08
C LEU A 419 16.16 -34.07 6.73
N HIS A 420 16.23 -35.11 7.56
CA HIS A 420 16.93 -36.35 7.19
C HIS A 420 16.06 -37.15 6.23
N GLY A 421 16.50 -37.29 4.98
CA GLY A 421 15.75 -37.92 3.91
C GLY A 421 16.64 -38.60 2.89
N ALA A 422 16.02 -39.19 1.87
CA ALA A 422 16.73 -39.67 0.70
C ALA A 422 15.92 -39.32 -0.55
N TRP A 423 16.58 -38.87 -1.61
CA TRP A 423 15.94 -38.42 -2.84
C TRP A 423 14.98 -39.43 -3.50
N PRO A 424 15.17 -40.77 -3.44
CA PRO A 424 14.22 -41.70 -4.03
C PRO A 424 13.04 -42.02 -3.09
N SER A 425 13.08 -41.61 -1.82
CA SER A 425 12.09 -42.04 -0.85
C SER A 425 10.73 -41.34 -1.06
N PRO A 426 9.64 -42.07 -1.37
CA PRO A 426 8.32 -41.45 -1.52
C PRO A 426 7.84 -40.79 -0.22
N PHE A 427 8.30 -41.26 0.93
CA PHE A 427 7.98 -40.70 2.24
C PHE A 427 8.74 -39.39 2.50
N SER A 428 10.00 -39.26 2.04
CA SER A 428 10.75 -38.00 2.10
C SER A 428 10.17 -36.95 1.16
N CYS A 429 9.74 -37.35 -0.04
CA CYS A 429 9.08 -36.45 -0.98
C CYS A 429 7.82 -35.79 -0.39
N ARG A 430 7.02 -36.54 0.38
CA ARG A 430 5.84 -35.99 1.07
C ARG A 430 6.18 -34.77 1.93
N VAL A 431 7.21 -34.88 2.76
CA VAL A 431 7.66 -33.81 3.66
C VAL A 431 8.26 -32.64 2.88
N ILE A 432 9.11 -32.94 1.87
CA ILE A 432 9.70 -31.93 0.98
C ILE A 432 8.61 -31.10 0.30
N TRP A 433 7.56 -31.74 -0.23
CA TRP A 433 6.47 -31.01 -0.89
C TRP A 433 5.67 -30.17 0.10
N ALA A 434 5.40 -30.67 1.30
CA ALA A 434 4.72 -29.88 2.32
C ALA A 434 5.51 -28.62 2.70
N LEU A 435 6.81 -28.76 2.96
CA LEU A 435 7.70 -27.62 3.27
C LEU A 435 7.74 -26.62 2.10
N LYS A 436 7.90 -27.10 0.87
CA LYS A 436 7.94 -26.24 -0.33
C LYS A 436 6.60 -25.54 -0.61
N LEU A 437 5.47 -26.24 -0.49
CA LEU A 437 4.13 -25.66 -0.69
C LEU A 437 3.82 -24.56 0.32
N LYS A 438 4.36 -24.69 1.54
CA LYS A 438 4.19 -23.71 2.63
C LYS A 438 5.29 -22.65 2.67
N GLY A 439 6.31 -22.74 1.81
CA GLY A 439 7.41 -21.78 1.73
C GLY A 439 8.34 -21.80 2.95
N ILE A 440 8.47 -22.94 3.62
CA ILE A 440 9.26 -23.10 4.83
C ILE A 440 10.71 -23.46 4.43
N PRO A 441 11.73 -22.67 4.83
CA PRO A 441 13.12 -22.99 4.55
C PRO A 441 13.58 -24.18 5.41
N TYR A 442 14.40 -25.07 4.85
CA TYR A 442 14.92 -26.25 5.55
C TYR A 442 16.25 -26.73 4.96
N GLU A 443 17.11 -27.28 5.82
CA GLU A 443 18.33 -27.99 5.42
C GLU A 443 17.98 -29.45 5.08
N ASN A 444 18.26 -29.89 3.85
CA ASN A 444 18.07 -31.30 3.46
C ASN A 444 19.35 -32.10 3.76
N ILE A 445 19.25 -33.08 4.66
CA ILE A 445 20.33 -34.01 4.98
C ILE A 445 20.08 -35.32 4.23
N GLU A 446 20.90 -35.56 3.19
CA GLU A 446 20.80 -36.75 2.36
C GLU A 446 21.43 -37.96 3.07
N GLU A 447 20.61 -38.98 3.34
CA GLU A 447 21.03 -40.25 3.95
C GLU A 447 21.48 -41.26 2.89
N ASP A 448 22.58 -41.97 3.17
CA ASP A 448 23.15 -43.00 2.30
C ASP A 448 22.39 -44.35 2.42
N LEU A 449 21.16 -44.41 1.89
CA LEU A 449 20.33 -45.62 1.91
C LEU A 449 20.43 -46.44 0.61
N PRO A 450 20.31 -47.78 0.68
CA PRO A 450 20.07 -48.60 1.88
C PRO A 450 21.34 -49.00 2.65
N TYR A 451 22.52 -48.52 2.23
CA TYR A 451 23.81 -49.07 2.63
C TYR A 451 24.27 -48.63 4.03
N ARG A 452 24.10 -47.35 4.39
CA ARG A 452 24.60 -46.78 5.65
C ARG A 452 23.66 -45.72 6.22
N LYS A 453 23.11 -46.00 7.39
CA LYS A 453 22.33 -45.02 8.18
C LYS A 453 23.28 -44.15 9.02
N SER A 454 23.05 -42.84 9.04
CA SER A 454 23.82 -41.93 9.90
C SER A 454 23.59 -42.21 11.40
N PRO A 455 24.59 -41.98 12.27
CA PRO A 455 24.39 -42.00 13.72
C PRO A 455 23.26 -41.07 14.18
N GLU A 456 23.12 -39.93 13.54
CA GLU A 456 22.08 -38.92 13.80
C GLU A 456 20.69 -39.48 13.51
N LEU A 457 20.47 -40.12 12.36
CA LEU A 457 19.20 -40.77 12.04
C LEU A 457 18.81 -41.82 13.08
N LEU A 458 19.78 -42.65 13.50
CA LEU A 458 19.55 -43.68 14.52
C LEU A 458 19.27 -43.08 15.90
N LYS A 459 19.87 -41.93 16.22
CA LYS A 459 19.61 -41.17 17.44
C LYS A 459 18.23 -40.54 17.42
N TYR A 460 17.82 -39.93 16.31
CA TYR A 460 16.57 -39.19 16.21
C TYR A 460 15.35 -40.08 16.01
N ASN A 461 15.49 -41.22 15.30
CA ASN A 461 14.44 -42.24 15.18
C ASN A 461 14.93 -43.59 15.73
N PRO A 462 15.07 -43.75 17.06
CA PRO A 462 15.59 -44.98 17.65
C PRO A 462 14.62 -46.16 17.50
N VAL A 463 13.33 -45.88 17.33
CA VAL A 463 12.24 -46.88 17.26
C VAL A 463 12.23 -47.57 15.90
N HIS A 464 12.03 -46.80 14.83
CA HIS A 464 11.89 -47.36 13.48
C HIS A 464 13.17 -47.30 12.68
N LYS A 465 14.11 -46.41 13.03
CA LYS A 465 15.40 -46.24 12.34
C LYS A 465 15.19 -45.99 10.85
N LYS A 466 14.16 -45.22 10.50
CA LYS A 466 13.70 -44.93 9.13
C LYS A 466 13.61 -43.44 8.88
N ILE A 467 13.73 -43.06 7.61
CA ILE A 467 13.45 -41.73 7.08
C ILE A 467 11.98 -41.61 6.67
N PRO A 468 11.42 -40.38 6.56
CA PRO A 468 12.03 -39.10 6.91
C PRO A 468 12.04 -38.83 8.42
N VAL A 469 12.97 -37.97 8.85
CA VAL A 469 12.97 -37.34 10.19
C VAL A 469 13.13 -35.83 10.02
N LEU A 470 12.16 -35.06 10.52
CA LEU A 470 12.25 -33.62 10.60
C LEU A 470 12.81 -33.24 11.97
N VAL A 471 13.84 -32.40 12.03
CA VAL A 471 14.38 -31.87 13.28
C VAL A 471 14.09 -30.38 13.30
N HIS A 472 13.26 -29.95 14.26
CA HIS A 472 12.96 -28.54 14.49
C HIS A 472 13.70 -28.08 15.75
N GLY A 473 14.81 -27.35 15.56
CA GLY A 473 15.77 -27.09 16.65
C GLY A 473 16.45 -28.38 17.11
N GLU A 474 16.20 -28.81 18.34
CA GLU A 474 16.70 -30.10 18.87
C GLU A 474 15.62 -31.20 18.96
N LYS A 475 14.41 -30.94 18.43
CA LYS A 475 13.25 -31.82 18.58
C LYS A 475 13.03 -32.64 17.31
N PRO A 476 13.32 -33.95 17.31
CA PRO A 476 13.04 -34.81 16.17
C PRO A 476 11.55 -35.19 16.11
N ILE A 477 10.98 -35.11 14.92
CA ILE A 477 9.64 -35.59 14.55
C ILE A 477 9.81 -36.67 13.49
N CYS A 478 9.25 -37.84 13.75
CA CYS A 478 9.33 -39.01 12.87
C CYS A 478 7.98 -39.28 12.19
N GLU A 479 8.00 -40.11 11.14
CA GLU A 479 6.85 -40.50 10.31
C GLU A 479 6.32 -39.38 9.39
N SER A 480 6.31 -39.64 8.08
CA SER A 480 6.03 -38.60 7.07
C SER A 480 4.71 -37.85 7.27
N MET A 481 3.62 -38.54 7.63
CA MET A 481 2.32 -37.89 7.83
C MET A 481 2.20 -37.18 9.19
N ILE A 482 2.89 -37.68 10.22
CA ILE A 482 2.97 -36.98 11.52
C ILE A 482 3.78 -35.69 11.35
N ILE A 483 4.88 -35.74 10.61
CA ILE A 483 5.68 -34.57 10.24
C ILE A 483 4.82 -33.54 9.49
N ILE A 484 3.99 -33.96 8.54
CA ILE A 484 3.12 -33.03 7.79
C ILE A 484 2.04 -32.40 8.69
N GLU A 485 1.41 -33.18 9.56
CA GLU A 485 0.45 -32.63 10.54
C GLU A 485 1.15 -31.65 11.48
N TYR A 486 2.37 -31.96 11.95
CA TYR A 486 3.19 -31.04 12.73
C TYR A 486 3.49 -29.73 11.97
N ILE A 487 3.85 -29.83 10.70
CA ILE A 487 4.08 -28.67 9.83
C ILE A 487 2.80 -27.84 9.68
N GLU A 488 1.65 -28.49 9.49
CA GLU A 488 0.35 -27.82 9.35
C GLU A 488 -0.09 -27.10 10.63
N GLU A 489 0.20 -27.67 11.79
CA GLU A 489 -0.09 -27.07 13.09
C GLU A 489 0.89 -25.96 13.48
N THR A 490 2.16 -26.09 13.07
CA THR A 490 3.23 -25.14 13.43
C THR A 490 3.21 -23.91 12.53
N TRP A 491 2.94 -24.09 11.23
CA TRP A 491 2.85 -23.02 10.23
C TRP A 491 1.48 -23.03 9.57
N PRO A 492 0.44 -22.43 10.19
CA PRO A 492 -0.92 -22.48 9.67
C PRO A 492 -1.12 -21.65 8.39
N GLU A 493 -0.11 -20.88 7.96
CA GLU A 493 -0.11 -20.16 6.69
C GLU A 493 -0.12 -21.15 5.51
N THR A 494 -0.96 -20.88 4.50
CA THR A 494 -1.17 -21.77 3.34
C THR A 494 -1.58 -23.19 3.78
N PRO A 495 -2.85 -23.39 4.17
CA PRO A 495 -3.29 -24.65 4.77
C PRO A 495 -3.31 -25.79 3.76
N LEU A 496 -2.77 -26.95 4.17
CA LEU A 496 -2.85 -28.21 3.42
C LEU A 496 -4.13 -28.99 3.77
N LEU A 497 -4.75 -28.66 4.91
CA LEU A 497 -6.02 -29.21 5.35
C LEU A 497 -7.19 -28.25 5.05
N PRO A 498 -8.41 -28.76 4.82
CA PRO A 498 -9.60 -27.93 4.77
C PRO A 498 -9.83 -27.15 6.07
N ALA A 499 -10.53 -26.01 5.98
CA ALA A 499 -10.85 -25.20 7.16
C ALA A 499 -11.93 -25.86 8.04
N ASP A 500 -12.89 -26.56 7.43
CA ASP A 500 -14.01 -27.18 8.12
C ASP A 500 -13.58 -28.47 8.88
N PRO A 501 -13.96 -28.66 10.16
CA PRO A 501 -13.57 -29.83 10.93
C PRO A 501 -14.01 -31.18 10.35
N TYR A 502 -15.18 -31.24 9.71
CA TYR A 502 -15.67 -32.45 9.06
C TYR A 502 -14.81 -32.76 7.83
N ASP A 503 -14.55 -31.76 6.99
CA ASP A 503 -13.70 -31.93 5.80
C ASP A 503 -12.25 -32.33 6.19
N ARG A 504 -11.72 -31.84 7.32
CA ARG A 504 -10.44 -32.31 7.88
C ARG A 504 -10.46 -33.79 8.24
N ALA A 505 -11.55 -34.25 8.85
CA ALA A 505 -11.72 -35.66 9.19
C ALA A 505 -11.79 -36.54 7.93
N ILE A 506 -12.50 -36.08 6.90
CA ILE A 506 -12.55 -36.75 5.59
C ILE A 506 -11.16 -36.80 4.94
N ALA A 507 -10.40 -35.70 4.96
CA ALA A 507 -9.04 -35.68 4.43
C ALA A 507 -8.13 -36.69 5.16
N ARG A 508 -8.19 -36.76 6.49
CA ARG A 508 -7.42 -37.72 7.30
C ARG A 508 -7.82 -39.18 7.04
N PHE A 509 -9.10 -39.43 6.80
CA PHE A 509 -9.57 -40.77 6.39
C PHE A 509 -8.88 -41.21 5.09
N TRP A 510 -8.82 -40.34 4.08
CA TRP A 510 -8.19 -40.65 2.80
C TRP A 510 -6.66 -40.76 2.90
N VAL A 511 -6.02 -39.96 3.74
CA VAL A 511 -4.59 -40.13 4.09
C VAL A 511 -4.35 -41.52 4.69
N LYS A 512 -5.18 -41.93 5.67
CA LYS A 512 -5.08 -43.26 6.28
C LYS A 512 -5.30 -44.37 5.25
N PHE A 513 -6.29 -44.23 4.36
CA PHE A 513 -6.50 -45.18 3.28
C PHE A 513 -5.25 -45.31 2.39
N ALA A 514 -4.60 -44.19 2.05
CA ALA A 514 -3.37 -44.19 1.27
C ALA A 514 -2.22 -44.93 1.99
N ASP A 515 -2.07 -44.75 3.30
CA ASP A 515 -1.01 -45.43 4.07
C ASP A 515 -1.30 -46.93 4.30
N ASP A 516 -2.57 -47.32 4.46
CA ASP A 516 -2.96 -48.71 4.64
C ASP A 516 -2.86 -49.51 3.33
N LYS A 517 -3.24 -48.90 2.19
CA LYS A 517 -3.33 -49.59 0.89
C LYS A 517 -2.14 -49.33 -0.04
N GLY A 518 -1.49 -48.18 0.08
CA GLY A 518 -0.33 -47.81 -0.73
C GLY A 518 0.85 -48.80 -0.74
N PRO A 519 1.15 -49.51 0.38
CA PRO A 519 2.20 -50.53 0.38
C PRO A 519 1.99 -51.65 -0.64
N SER A 520 0.76 -51.94 -1.08
CA SER A 520 0.48 -52.96 -2.11
C SER A 520 1.23 -52.69 -3.41
N ILE A 521 1.32 -51.43 -3.84
CA ILE A 521 2.06 -51.02 -5.05
C ILE A 521 3.56 -51.30 -4.88
N TRP A 522 4.09 -51.05 -3.68
CA TRP A 522 5.49 -51.33 -3.40
C TRP A 522 5.78 -52.82 -3.32
N MET A 523 4.80 -53.63 -2.92
CA MET A 523 4.91 -55.08 -2.94
C MET A 523 4.90 -55.64 -4.37
N VAL A 524 4.22 -55.01 -5.34
CA VAL A 524 4.34 -55.39 -6.77
C VAL A 524 5.80 -55.28 -7.24
N PHE A 525 6.51 -54.25 -6.80
CA PHE A 525 7.93 -54.06 -7.12
C PHE A 525 8.85 -55.08 -6.45
N ARG A 526 8.48 -55.57 -5.25
CA ARG A 526 9.33 -56.46 -4.42
C ARG A 526 9.06 -57.94 -4.57
N THR A 527 7.99 -58.34 -5.26
CA THR A 527 7.55 -59.73 -5.36
C THR A 527 7.49 -60.18 -6.81
N THR A 528 7.42 -61.49 -7.04
CA THR A 528 7.29 -62.09 -8.38
C THR A 528 6.26 -63.22 -8.34
N GLY A 529 5.77 -63.67 -9.50
CA GLY A 529 4.85 -64.81 -9.61
C GLY A 529 3.47 -64.55 -9.00
N GLU A 530 2.90 -65.54 -8.30
CA GLU A 530 1.54 -65.48 -7.75
C GLU A 530 1.37 -64.36 -6.70
N GLU A 531 2.40 -64.09 -5.89
CA GLU A 531 2.36 -63.00 -4.90
C GLU A 531 2.30 -61.63 -5.58
N GLN A 532 3.03 -61.44 -6.68
CA GLN A 532 3.00 -60.20 -7.45
C GLN A 532 1.63 -59.96 -8.07
N GLU A 533 1.00 -61.00 -8.65
CA GLU A 533 -0.35 -60.88 -9.19
C GLU A 533 -1.40 -60.59 -8.12
N LYS A 534 -1.24 -61.13 -6.90
CA LYS A 534 -2.08 -60.77 -5.76
C LYS A 534 -1.95 -59.28 -5.42
N PHE A 535 -0.73 -58.78 -5.22
CA PHE A 535 -0.51 -57.38 -4.88
C PHE A 535 -0.90 -56.43 -6.01
N LYS A 536 -0.77 -56.86 -7.26
CA LYS A 536 -1.27 -56.13 -8.43
C LYS A 536 -2.79 -56.01 -8.39
N LYS A 537 -3.51 -57.08 -8.09
CA LYS A 537 -4.97 -57.05 -7.93
C LYS A 537 -5.39 -56.09 -6.80
N GLU A 538 -4.73 -56.17 -5.64
CA GLU A 538 -4.96 -55.24 -4.52
C GLU A 538 -4.67 -53.78 -4.89
N SER A 539 -3.57 -53.54 -5.64
CA SER A 539 -3.21 -52.20 -6.14
C SER A 539 -4.27 -51.65 -7.09
N LEU A 540 -4.78 -52.49 -8.01
CA LEU A 540 -5.83 -52.11 -8.95
C LEU A 540 -7.16 -51.82 -8.25
N GLU A 541 -7.51 -52.58 -7.22
CA GLU A 541 -8.71 -52.31 -6.41
C GLU A 541 -8.59 -50.98 -5.67
N MET A 542 -7.44 -50.70 -5.05
CA MET A 542 -7.16 -49.41 -4.43
C MET A 542 -7.27 -48.27 -5.45
N LEU A 543 -6.68 -48.42 -6.64
CA LEU A 543 -6.74 -47.41 -7.71
C LEU A 543 -8.17 -47.15 -8.17
N LYS A 544 -9.03 -48.17 -8.25
CA LYS A 544 -10.46 -48.01 -8.56
C LYS A 544 -11.18 -47.19 -7.49
N THR A 545 -10.94 -47.47 -6.20
CA THR A 545 -11.54 -46.69 -5.12
C THR A 545 -11.10 -45.22 -5.17
N ILE A 546 -9.83 -44.96 -5.48
CA ILE A 546 -9.31 -43.59 -5.64
C ILE A 546 -9.95 -42.90 -6.84
N GLU A 547 -10.08 -43.60 -7.97
CA GLU A 547 -10.70 -43.10 -9.20
C GLU A 547 -12.18 -42.74 -9.00
N GLU A 548 -12.95 -43.61 -8.35
CA GLU A 548 -14.35 -43.34 -8.00
C GLU A 548 -14.47 -42.10 -7.12
N HIS A 549 -13.60 -41.98 -6.10
CA HIS A 549 -13.59 -40.80 -5.25
C HIS A 549 -13.16 -39.54 -6.02
N ALA A 550 -12.13 -39.62 -6.85
CA ALA A 550 -11.68 -38.52 -7.70
C ALA A 550 -12.79 -38.06 -8.67
N GLY A 551 -13.61 -38.98 -9.17
CA GLY A 551 -14.78 -38.69 -10.00
C GLY A 551 -15.84 -37.82 -9.30
N THR A 552 -15.88 -37.80 -7.97
CA THR A 552 -16.79 -36.94 -7.19
C THR A 552 -16.30 -35.49 -7.04
N LEU A 553 -15.06 -35.19 -7.45
CA LEU A 553 -14.46 -33.86 -7.28
C LEU A 553 -14.99 -32.81 -8.28
N GLY A 554 -15.73 -33.22 -9.31
CA GLY A 554 -16.30 -32.32 -10.32
C GLY A 554 -15.22 -31.63 -11.17
N LYS A 555 -15.17 -30.29 -11.15
CA LYS A 555 -14.18 -29.48 -11.90
C LYS A 555 -12.87 -29.23 -11.15
N LYS A 556 -12.76 -29.66 -9.90
CA LYS A 556 -11.58 -29.45 -9.05
C LYS A 556 -10.39 -30.26 -9.57
N LYS A 557 -9.18 -29.71 -9.45
CA LYS A 557 -7.95 -30.31 -10.01
C LYS A 557 -7.27 -31.29 -9.07
N PHE A 558 -7.49 -31.13 -7.77
CA PHE A 558 -6.84 -31.85 -6.67
C PHE A 558 -7.89 -32.31 -5.65
N PHE A 559 -7.56 -33.28 -4.80
CA PHE A 559 -8.40 -33.66 -3.65
C PHE A 559 -8.58 -32.47 -2.69
N GLY A 560 -7.57 -31.59 -2.57
CA GLY A 560 -7.65 -30.30 -1.89
C GLY A 560 -8.46 -29.21 -2.62
N GLY A 561 -9.08 -29.52 -3.76
CA GLY A 561 -9.86 -28.57 -4.55
C GLY A 561 -9.05 -27.97 -5.70
N ASP A 562 -8.84 -26.65 -5.67
CA ASP A 562 -8.04 -25.94 -6.67
C ASP A 562 -6.54 -25.95 -6.35
N ASN A 563 -6.18 -26.29 -5.11
CA ASN A 563 -4.80 -26.37 -4.61
C ASN A 563 -4.48 -27.79 -4.13
N ILE A 564 -3.18 -28.12 -4.11
CA ILE A 564 -2.67 -29.39 -3.57
C ILE A 564 -2.92 -29.41 -2.05
N GLY A 565 -3.64 -30.41 -1.56
CA GLY A 565 -3.89 -30.64 -0.13
C GLY A 565 -3.13 -31.85 0.42
N ILE A 566 -3.36 -32.16 1.69
CA ILE A 566 -2.69 -33.27 2.39
C ILE A 566 -2.97 -34.64 1.75
N VAL A 567 -4.17 -34.84 1.19
CA VAL A 567 -4.56 -36.09 0.50
C VAL A 567 -3.77 -36.24 -0.80
N ASP A 568 -3.59 -35.14 -1.54
CA ASP A 568 -2.78 -35.12 -2.76
C ASP A 568 -1.31 -35.43 -2.46
N ILE A 569 -0.77 -34.93 -1.33
CA ILE A 569 0.60 -35.24 -0.90
C ILE A 569 0.73 -36.73 -0.55
N ALA A 570 -0.23 -37.31 0.17
CA ALA A 570 -0.21 -38.71 0.57
C ALA A 570 -0.19 -39.67 -0.63
N PHE A 571 -1.03 -39.44 -1.64
CA PHE A 571 -1.06 -40.22 -2.88
C PHE A 571 0.04 -39.83 -3.87
N GLY A 572 0.50 -38.58 -3.87
CA GLY A 572 1.52 -38.08 -4.78
C GLY A 572 2.85 -38.83 -4.66
N GLY A 573 3.22 -39.25 -3.45
CA GLY A 573 4.46 -40.01 -3.22
C GLY A 573 4.43 -41.36 -3.95
N ILE A 574 3.26 -41.98 -4.03
CA ILE A 574 3.01 -43.22 -4.76
C ILE A 574 2.97 -42.95 -6.27
N ALA A 575 2.30 -41.85 -6.66
CA ALA A 575 2.18 -41.42 -8.06
C ALA A 575 3.54 -41.24 -8.76
N HIS A 576 4.50 -40.68 -8.03
CA HIS A 576 5.85 -40.43 -8.52
C HIS A 576 6.55 -41.71 -9.01
N TRP A 577 6.28 -42.84 -8.35
CA TRP A 577 6.96 -44.11 -8.59
C TRP A 577 6.28 -45.02 -9.63
N PHE A 578 5.05 -44.73 -10.05
CA PHE A 578 4.31 -45.63 -10.96
C PHE A 578 5.07 -45.96 -12.24
N GLY A 579 5.53 -44.95 -12.99
CA GLY A 579 6.24 -45.19 -14.25
C GLY A 579 7.52 -46.00 -14.05
N VAL A 580 8.27 -45.71 -12.97
CA VAL A 580 9.50 -46.44 -12.66
C VAL A 580 9.21 -47.91 -12.33
N ILE A 581 8.15 -48.18 -11.55
CA ILE A 581 7.76 -49.56 -11.22
C ILE A 581 7.31 -50.32 -12.47
N GLU A 582 6.48 -49.71 -13.31
CA GLU A 582 6.01 -50.34 -14.56
C GLU A 582 7.17 -50.67 -15.50
N ASP A 583 8.12 -49.74 -15.66
CA ASP A 583 9.29 -49.90 -16.54
C ASP A 583 10.27 -50.96 -16.01
N VAL A 584 10.51 -50.99 -14.70
CA VAL A 584 11.47 -51.93 -14.10
C VAL A 584 10.91 -53.35 -14.01
N VAL A 585 9.62 -53.47 -13.68
CA VAL A 585 8.99 -54.77 -13.38
C VAL A 585 8.27 -55.35 -14.60
N GLY A 586 7.97 -54.54 -15.61
CA GLY A 586 7.23 -54.95 -16.80
C GLY A 586 5.74 -55.20 -16.57
N VAL A 587 5.21 -54.79 -15.41
CA VAL A 587 3.80 -54.95 -15.03
C VAL A 587 3.10 -53.60 -15.14
N LYS A 588 2.08 -53.49 -15.99
CA LYS A 588 1.24 -52.29 -16.07
C LYS A 588 0.24 -52.25 -14.92
N LEU A 589 0.27 -51.15 -14.16
CA LEU A 589 -0.62 -50.85 -13.04
C LEU A 589 -1.59 -49.72 -13.38
N PHE A 590 -1.24 -48.82 -14.32
CA PHE A 590 -2.04 -47.67 -14.69
C PHE A 590 -2.30 -47.58 -16.20
N GLU A 591 -3.57 -47.68 -16.59
CA GLU A 591 -4.01 -47.37 -17.95
C GLU A 591 -4.92 -46.14 -17.95
N ALA A 592 -4.50 -45.07 -18.64
CA ALA A 592 -5.21 -43.79 -18.64
C ALA A 592 -6.64 -43.85 -19.22
N GLN A 593 -6.97 -44.92 -19.93
CA GLN A 593 -8.31 -45.22 -20.45
C GLN A 593 -9.22 -45.88 -19.41
N VAL A 594 -8.63 -46.56 -18.42
CA VAL A 594 -9.32 -47.23 -17.30
C VAL A 594 -9.52 -46.28 -16.12
N PHE A 595 -8.62 -45.30 -15.95
CA PHE A 595 -8.63 -44.33 -14.83
C PHE A 595 -8.62 -42.86 -15.33
N PRO A 596 -9.71 -42.38 -15.94
CA PRO A 596 -9.78 -41.05 -16.57
C PRO A 596 -9.71 -39.86 -15.61
N ALA A 597 -10.19 -39.96 -14.37
CA ALA A 597 -10.11 -38.91 -13.36
C ALA A 597 -8.69 -38.80 -12.79
N CYS A 598 -8.05 -39.93 -12.51
CA CYS A 598 -6.65 -40.01 -12.11
C CYS A 598 -5.68 -39.58 -13.24
N LYS A 599 -6.12 -39.59 -14.51
CA LYS A 599 -5.32 -39.10 -15.66
C LYS A 599 -4.87 -37.65 -15.49
N HIS A 600 -5.72 -36.78 -14.95
CA HIS A 600 -5.35 -35.39 -14.68
C HIS A 600 -4.49 -35.31 -13.42
N GLY A 601 -4.91 -35.90 -12.30
CA GLY A 601 -4.18 -35.86 -11.03
C GLY A 601 -2.77 -36.45 -11.08
N LEU A 602 -2.57 -37.64 -11.69
CA LEU A 602 -1.30 -38.37 -11.69
C LEU A 602 -0.30 -37.89 -12.75
N ARG A 603 -0.76 -37.50 -13.96
CA ARG A 603 0.15 -36.91 -14.98
C ARG A 603 0.49 -35.46 -14.68
N THR A 604 -0.45 -34.70 -14.12
CA THR A 604 -0.23 -33.30 -13.79
C THR A 604 0.48 -33.17 -12.45
N SER A 605 0.34 -34.10 -11.49
CA SER A 605 1.27 -34.18 -10.34
C SER A 605 2.68 -34.51 -10.82
N ASN A 606 2.90 -35.51 -11.67
CA ASN A 606 4.27 -35.82 -12.12
C ASN A 606 4.88 -34.67 -12.96
N LYS A 607 4.13 -34.04 -13.88
CA LYS A 607 4.62 -32.87 -14.66
C LYS A 607 4.64 -31.54 -13.91
N CYS A 608 3.75 -31.28 -12.95
CA CYS A 608 3.69 -30.03 -12.19
C CYS A 608 4.59 -30.08 -10.95
N LEU A 609 4.72 -31.26 -10.31
CA LEU A 609 5.77 -31.53 -9.32
C LEU A 609 7.12 -31.52 -10.02
N GLN A 610 7.34 -32.22 -11.14
CA GLN A 610 8.60 -32.05 -11.90
C GLN A 610 8.75 -30.61 -12.41
N SER A 611 7.79 -29.91 -13.01
CA SER A 611 8.04 -28.54 -13.48
C SER A 611 8.28 -27.52 -12.36
N LYS A 612 7.79 -27.77 -11.13
CA LYS A 612 8.09 -26.95 -9.93
C LYS A 612 9.30 -27.44 -9.14
N ILE A 613 9.80 -28.66 -9.40
CA ILE A 613 10.98 -29.27 -8.75
C ILE A 613 12.21 -29.28 -9.67
N THR A 614 12.02 -29.23 -10.99
CA THR A 614 13.04 -29.21 -12.06
C THR A 614 13.33 -27.78 -12.53
N PHE A 615 12.70 -26.77 -11.91
CA PHE A 615 13.28 -25.43 -11.81
C PHE A 615 13.64 -25.17 -10.35
N LEU A 616 14.75 -25.79 -9.92
CA LEU A 616 15.72 -25.29 -8.94
C LEU A 616 16.93 -26.22 -8.93
#